data_AF-A0A842SR21-F1
#
_entry.id   AF-A0A842SR21-F1
#
_cell.length_a   1.000
_cell.length_b   1.000
_cell.length_c   1.000
_cell.angle_alpha   90.00
_cell.angle_beta   90.00
_cell.angle_gamma   90.00
#
_symmetry.space_group_name_H-M   'P 1'
#
loop_
_entity.id
_entity.type
_entity.pdbx_description
1 polymer ?
#
loop_
_entity_poly.entity_id
_entity_poly.type
_entity_poly.pdbx_seq_one_letter_code
_entity_poly.pdbx_strand_id
1 'polypeptide(L)'
;MNKKIYLAFVLIAFVIGASVLTGIIKPRNTFGDVRSTQSEQYIFNAQTQNTASASMTADDDVIVASSDHNLSVGDWVNFETDGVLPDGLEEDTYYYVLTASTSTAFEVASDSSYTTALDIGEDDDDDIQDFLEAPQGTILNVSDYEDITISFAAEEAPSASFKVLGAISDSRPEFYESQAAGNMWETILLYDVEDAGTVAGDTGLTYNGTVAYRMFQIYPDQLSHLYVRPLNLASGSFTITVKPGN
;
A
#
# COMPACT_ATOMS: atom_id res chain seq x y z
N MET A 1 46.70 0.24 -35.35
CA MET A 1 46.84 0.69 -33.94
C MET A 1 45.99 -0.21 -33.05
N ASN A 2 46.27 -0.28 -31.75
CA ASN A 2 45.44 -0.95 -30.72
C ASN A 2 44.11 -0.16 -30.54
N LYS A 3 42.94 -0.67 -30.10
CA LYS A 3 42.34 -1.97 -29.67
C LYS A 3 40.79 -1.78 -29.80
N LYS A 4 39.83 -2.71 -29.72
CA LYS A 4 39.70 -4.18 -29.42
C LYS A 4 38.37 -4.69 -30.06
N ILE A 5 37.94 -5.93 -29.78
CA ILE A 5 36.56 -6.45 -30.00
C ILE A 5 36.11 -7.21 -28.74
N TYR A 6 34.82 -7.14 -28.38
CA TYR A 6 34.12 -8.15 -27.57
C TYR A 6 32.64 -8.25 -27.96
N LEU A 7 32.12 -9.48 -28.08
CA LEU A 7 30.70 -9.78 -28.28
C LEU A 7 30.40 -11.19 -27.73
N ALA A 8 29.46 -11.28 -26.78
CA ALA A 8 28.84 -12.49 -26.23
C ALA A 8 27.55 -12.03 -25.49
N PHE A 9 26.51 -12.84 -25.31
CA PHE A 9 26.40 -14.31 -25.40
C PHE A 9 25.27 -14.77 -26.34
N VAL A 10 25.35 -16.03 -26.78
CA VAL A 10 24.21 -16.80 -27.29
C VAL A 10 23.96 -17.95 -26.32
N LEU A 11 22.74 -18.09 -25.80
CA LEU A 11 22.36 -19.21 -24.95
C LEU A 11 21.63 -20.27 -25.78
N ILE A 12 22.20 -21.48 -25.85
CA ILE A 12 21.59 -22.62 -26.55
C ILE A 12 20.79 -23.45 -25.55
N ALA A 13 19.46 -23.44 -25.66
CA ALA A 13 18.60 -24.38 -24.94
C ALA A 13 18.49 -25.70 -25.70
N PHE A 14 18.90 -26.81 -25.08
CA PHE A 14 18.98 -28.13 -25.70
C PHE A 14 17.75 -28.98 -25.38
N VAL A 15 16.84 -29.15 -26.34
CA VAL A 15 15.61 -29.92 -26.14
C VAL A 15 15.88 -31.43 -26.31
N ILE A 16 15.94 -32.16 -25.19
CA ILE A 16 15.89 -33.63 -25.20
C ILE A 16 14.47 -34.07 -24.86
N GLY A 17 13.76 -34.63 -25.84
CA GLY A 17 12.49 -35.30 -25.59
C GLY A 17 12.71 -36.70 -25.00
N ALA A 18 12.09 -36.98 -23.85
CA ALA A 18 11.94 -38.33 -23.30
C ALA A 18 10.49 -38.52 -22.84
N SER A 19 9.81 -39.58 -23.28
CA SER A 19 8.37 -39.78 -23.05
C SER A 19 8.02 -41.23 -22.73
N VAL A 20 7.89 -41.53 -21.44
CA VAL A 20 7.15 -42.64 -20.80
C VAL A 20 7.01 -42.29 -19.30
N LEU A 21 6.03 -42.76 -18.51
CA LEU A 21 4.97 -43.76 -18.73
C LEU A 21 3.68 -43.30 -18.00
N THR A 22 2.51 -43.80 -18.41
CA THR A 22 1.21 -43.49 -17.80
C THR A 22 1.07 -44.03 -16.37
N GLY A 23 0.67 -43.18 -15.41
CA GLY A 23 0.43 -43.60 -14.02
C GLY A 23 -0.25 -42.53 -13.15
N ILE A 24 -1.47 -42.09 -13.50
CA ILE A 24 -2.22 -41.12 -12.69
C ILE A 24 -2.79 -41.80 -11.43
N ILE A 25 -1.96 -41.90 -10.38
CA ILE A 25 -2.45 -41.98 -9.01
C ILE A 25 -2.74 -40.53 -8.58
N LYS A 26 -4.01 -40.12 -8.58
CA LYS A 26 -4.40 -38.91 -7.84
C LYS A 26 -4.32 -39.23 -6.35
N PRO A 27 -3.46 -38.56 -5.54
CA PRO A 27 -3.54 -38.72 -4.11
C PRO A 27 -4.91 -38.20 -3.64
N ARG A 28 -5.67 -39.05 -2.94
CA ARG A 28 -6.98 -38.69 -2.37
C ARG A 28 -6.76 -37.88 -1.09
N ASN A 29 -6.22 -36.68 -1.24
CA ASN A 29 -6.17 -35.71 -0.14
C ASN A 29 -7.58 -35.16 0.06
N THR A 30 -8.38 -35.87 0.86
CA THR A 30 -9.56 -35.29 1.50
C THR A 30 -9.05 -34.31 2.56
N PHE A 31 -8.68 -33.10 2.12
CA PHE A 31 -8.49 -31.98 3.03
C PHE A 31 -9.87 -31.62 3.60
N GLY A 32 -10.13 -32.09 4.82
CA GLY A 32 -11.14 -31.45 5.67
C GLY A 32 -10.56 -30.10 6.12
N ASP A 33 -11.32 -29.05 5.88
CA ASP A 33 -11.19 -27.69 6.43
C ASP A 33 -9.76 -27.27 6.84
N VAL A 34 -8.95 -26.81 5.86
CA VAL A 34 -7.70 -26.12 6.17
C VAL A 34 -8.03 -24.68 6.54
N ARG A 35 -8.45 -24.49 7.80
CA ARG A 35 -8.43 -23.17 8.45
C ARG A 35 -7.01 -22.64 8.35
N SER A 36 -6.83 -21.55 7.62
CA SER A 36 -5.50 -21.07 7.25
C SER A 36 -4.85 -20.30 8.39
N THR A 37 -4.19 -21.03 9.30
CA THR A 37 -3.30 -20.46 10.34
C THR A 37 -2.00 -19.89 9.74
N GLN A 38 -2.06 -19.27 8.56
CA GLN A 38 -0.91 -18.65 7.91
C GLN A 38 -0.72 -17.25 8.50
N SER A 39 0.48 -16.96 8.98
CA SER A 39 0.84 -15.60 9.37
C SER A 39 1.08 -14.77 8.13
N GLU A 40 0.35 -13.68 7.97
CA GLU A 40 0.56 -12.74 6.87
C GLU A 40 1.65 -11.74 7.26
N GLN A 41 2.70 -11.67 6.43
CA GLN A 41 3.85 -10.80 6.61
C GLN A 41 3.84 -9.76 5.49
N TYR A 42 3.80 -8.49 5.85
CA TYR A 42 3.89 -7.36 4.96
C TYR A 42 5.17 -6.57 5.25
N ILE A 43 5.80 -6.04 4.19
CA ILE A 43 7.06 -5.29 4.31
C ILE A 43 6.80 -3.86 3.82
N PHE A 44 6.59 -2.96 4.77
CA PHE A 44 6.64 -1.52 4.54
C PHE A 44 8.11 -1.09 4.53
N ASN A 45 8.79 -1.24 3.40
CA ASN A 45 9.97 -0.41 3.17
C ASN A 45 9.52 1.06 3.22
N ALA A 46 10.35 1.98 3.72
CA ALA A 46 10.29 3.30 3.13
C ALA A 46 10.72 3.12 1.67
N GLN A 47 9.75 3.11 0.76
CA GLN A 47 10.04 3.61 -0.56
C GLN A 47 10.59 5.03 -0.36
N THR A 48 11.67 5.36 -1.06
CA THR A 48 11.86 6.75 -1.43
C THR A 48 10.56 7.17 -2.09
N GLN A 49 9.84 8.12 -1.49
CA GLN A 49 8.69 8.74 -2.14
C GLN A 49 9.14 9.11 -3.56
N ASN A 50 8.40 8.68 -4.58
CA ASN A 50 8.71 9.01 -5.97
C ASN A 50 8.28 10.46 -6.22
N THR A 51 8.98 11.38 -5.54
CA THR A 51 8.81 12.82 -5.60
C THR A 51 9.26 13.33 -6.96
N ALA A 52 8.40 13.12 -7.94
CA ALA A 52 8.55 13.54 -9.31
C ALA A 52 7.67 14.77 -9.51
N SER A 53 8.30 15.94 -9.61
CA SER A 53 7.58 17.15 -10.02
C SER A 53 6.87 16.91 -11.36
N ALA A 54 5.66 17.42 -11.48
CA ALA A 54 4.80 17.26 -12.63
C ALA A 54 4.37 18.63 -13.17
N SER A 55 4.30 18.73 -14.48
CA SER A 55 3.65 19.85 -15.17
C SER A 55 2.30 19.37 -15.71
N MET A 56 1.30 20.23 -15.69
CA MET A 56 0.06 19.99 -16.46
C MET A 56 0.05 20.89 -17.70
N THR A 57 -0.81 20.56 -18.66
CA THR A 57 -1.11 21.46 -19.78
C THR A 57 -2.61 21.68 -19.76
N ALA A 58 -3.03 22.94 -19.72
CA ALA A 58 -4.39 23.38 -19.42
C ALA A 58 -5.48 22.71 -20.29
N ASP A 59 -5.17 22.37 -21.54
CA ASP A 59 -6.10 21.87 -22.54
C ASP A 59 -6.56 20.38 -22.38
N ASP A 60 -5.89 19.55 -21.56
CA ASP A 60 -5.88 18.07 -21.75
C ASP A 60 -6.23 17.18 -20.51
N ASP A 61 -6.52 17.72 -19.31
CA ASP A 61 -6.74 16.96 -18.04
C ASP A 61 -5.59 16.00 -17.59
N VAL A 62 -4.45 16.00 -18.29
CA VAL A 62 -3.34 15.04 -18.11
C VAL A 62 -2.20 15.64 -17.27
N ILE A 63 -1.83 14.92 -16.21
CA ILE A 63 -0.66 15.21 -15.37
C ILE A 63 0.58 14.56 -15.99
N VAL A 64 1.60 15.37 -16.29
CA VAL A 64 2.86 14.94 -16.92
C VAL A 64 4.01 14.99 -15.92
N ALA A 65 4.39 13.82 -15.40
CA ALA A 65 5.52 13.70 -14.48
C ALA A 65 6.86 13.93 -15.19
N SER A 66 7.81 14.58 -14.53
CA SER A 66 9.17 14.83 -15.04
C SER A 66 10.04 13.57 -15.16
N SER A 67 9.59 12.43 -14.61
CA SER A 67 10.26 11.13 -14.67
C SER A 67 9.25 9.97 -14.61
N ASP A 68 9.73 8.72 -14.59
CA ASP A 68 8.90 7.51 -14.64
C ASP A 68 8.11 7.31 -13.32
N HIS A 69 6.81 7.57 -13.35
CA HIS A 69 5.95 7.53 -12.16
C HIS A 69 5.65 6.12 -11.67
N ASN A 70 5.80 5.08 -12.50
CA ASN A 70 5.45 3.67 -12.20
C ASN A 70 3.98 3.39 -11.77
N LEU A 71 3.16 4.41 -11.50
CA LEU A 71 1.74 4.34 -11.16
C LEU A 71 0.90 3.46 -12.10
N SER A 72 -0.10 2.80 -11.52
CA SER A 72 -1.12 2.00 -12.21
C SER A 72 -2.54 2.52 -11.92
N VAL A 73 -3.49 2.19 -12.79
CA VAL A 73 -4.91 2.51 -12.57
C VAL A 73 -5.40 1.83 -11.30
N GLY A 74 -5.99 2.60 -10.39
CA GLY A 74 -6.37 2.13 -9.06
C GLY A 74 -5.49 2.69 -7.93
N ASP A 75 -4.27 3.14 -8.22
CA ASP A 75 -3.41 3.80 -7.24
C ASP A 75 -3.98 5.17 -6.82
N TRP A 76 -3.44 5.70 -5.74
CA TRP A 76 -3.93 6.91 -5.05
C TRP A 76 -2.82 7.95 -4.96
N VAL A 77 -3.18 9.23 -5.14
CA VAL A 77 -2.22 10.33 -5.28
C VAL A 77 -2.63 11.56 -4.48
N ASN A 78 -1.65 12.35 -4.05
CA ASN A 78 -1.83 13.65 -3.40
C ASN A 78 -0.78 14.62 -3.95
N PHE A 79 -1.14 15.89 -4.06
CA PHE A 79 -0.36 16.92 -4.73
C PHE A 79 0.03 18.04 -3.76
N GLU A 80 1.29 18.45 -3.81
CA GLU A 80 1.82 19.61 -3.09
C GLU A 80 2.42 20.62 -4.09
N THR A 81 2.36 21.92 -3.77
CA THR A 81 2.95 23.01 -4.57
C THR A 81 3.53 24.11 -3.67
N ASP A 82 4.39 24.97 -4.22
CA ASP A 82 4.79 26.23 -3.60
C ASP A 82 4.12 27.48 -4.24
N GLY A 83 3.27 27.27 -5.25
CA GLY A 83 2.44 28.27 -5.94
C GLY A 83 0.94 28.12 -5.65
N VAL A 84 0.15 27.93 -6.69
CA VAL A 84 -1.29 27.60 -6.62
C VAL A 84 -1.54 26.26 -7.33
N LEU A 85 -2.33 25.36 -6.73
CA LEU A 85 -2.78 24.16 -7.44
C LEU A 85 -3.85 24.55 -8.49
N PRO A 86 -3.77 24.09 -9.74
CA PRO A 86 -4.79 24.38 -10.75
C PRO A 86 -6.19 23.89 -10.36
N ASP A 87 -7.21 24.59 -10.87
CA ASP A 87 -8.61 24.45 -10.46
C ASP A 87 -9.08 22.99 -10.55
N GLY A 88 -9.71 22.50 -9.47
CA GLY A 88 -10.11 21.10 -9.31
C GLY A 88 -9.17 20.28 -8.42
N LEU A 89 -7.91 20.70 -8.23
CA LEU A 89 -6.99 20.13 -7.24
C LEU A 89 -6.98 20.94 -5.93
N GLU A 90 -6.90 20.24 -4.81
CA GLU A 90 -6.88 20.79 -3.45
C GLU A 90 -5.72 20.17 -2.64
N GLU A 91 -5.05 20.97 -1.82
CA GLU A 91 -4.03 20.50 -0.86
C GLU A 91 -4.64 19.50 0.15
N ASP A 92 -3.81 18.66 0.79
CA ASP A 92 -4.23 17.60 1.74
C ASP A 92 -5.26 16.58 1.19
N THR A 93 -5.64 16.65 -0.09
CA THR A 93 -6.69 15.81 -0.71
C THR A 93 -6.10 14.64 -1.50
N TYR A 94 -6.74 13.48 -1.39
CA TYR A 94 -6.35 12.27 -2.13
C TYR A 94 -7.24 12.05 -3.35
N TYR A 95 -6.59 11.81 -4.48
CA TYR A 95 -7.18 11.50 -5.78
C TYR A 95 -6.79 10.09 -6.22
N TYR A 96 -7.37 9.61 -7.31
CA TYR A 96 -7.25 8.24 -7.79
C TYR A 96 -6.77 8.18 -9.23
N VAL A 97 -5.73 7.40 -9.53
CA VAL A 97 -5.20 7.24 -10.90
C VAL A 97 -6.25 6.56 -11.79
N LEU A 98 -6.75 7.31 -12.77
CA LEU A 98 -7.78 6.90 -13.72
C LEU A 98 -7.19 6.21 -14.94
N THR A 99 -6.14 6.79 -15.52
CA THR A 99 -5.33 6.16 -16.59
C THR A 99 -3.85 6.38 -16.33
N ALA A 100 -3.02 5.40 -16.69
CA ALA A 100 -1.57 5.53 -16.81
C ALA A 100 -1.22 5.43 -18.30
N SER A 101 -1.41 6.55 -19.01
CA SER A 101 -1.36 6.60 -20.48
C SER A 101 0.06 6.49 -21.04
N THR A 102 1.07 6.88 -20.26
CA THR A 102 2.48 6.49 -20.49
C THR A 102 3.16 6.17 -19.16
N SER A 103 4.49 6.03 -19.15
CA SER A 103 5.30 5.99 -17.91
C SER A 103 5.45 7.36 -17.23
N THR A 104 5.07 8.46 -17.90
CA THR A 104 5.25 9.84 -17.44
C THR A 104 3.98 10.69 -17.62
N ALA A 105 2.81 10.08 -17.81
CA ALA A 105 1.56 10.78 -18.09
C ALA A 105 0.35 9.99 -17.60
N PHE A 106 -0.44 10.60 -16.72
CA PHE A 106 -1.60 9.97 -16.08
C PHE A 106 -2.76 10.97 -15.89
N GLU A 107 -3.97 10.42 -15.80
CA GLU A 107 -5.20 11.16 -15.47
C GLU A 107 -5.65 10.75 -14.06
N VAL A 108 -6.42 11.60 -13.37
CA VAL A 108 -6.97 11.29 -12.04
C VAL A 108 -8.49 11.44 -11.97
N ALA A 109 -9.08 10.85 -10.93
CA ALA A 109 -10.46 10.99 -10.52
C ALA A 109 -10.54 11.39 -9.03
N SER A 110 -11.59 12.11 -8.63
CA SER A 110 -11.87 12.48 -7.23
C SER A 110 -12.66 11.42 -6.46
N ASP A 111 -12.94 10.25 -7.06
CA ASP A 111 -13.66 9.16 -6.41
C ASP A 111 -13.14 7.76 -6.79
N SER A 112 -13.37 6.81 -5.87
CA SER A 112 -12.95 5.41 -5.94
C SER A 112 -13.79 4.53 -6.89
N SER A 113 -14.59 5.13 -7.79
CA SER A 113 -15.22 4.43 -8.92
C SER A 113 -14.36 4.41 -10.18
N TYR A 114 -13.41 5.33 -10.33
CA TYR A 114 -12.53 5.47 -11.50
C TYR A 114 -13.32 5.55 -12.83
N THR A 115 -14.44 6.29 -12.85
CA THR A 115 -15.33 6.37 -14.04
C THR A 115 -15.31 7.70 -14.79
N THR A 116 -14.81 8.77 -14.16
CA THR A 116 -14.81 10.13 -14.70
C THR A 116 -13.46 10.77 -14.42
N ALA A 117 -12.88 11.47 -15.39
CA ALA A 117 -11.72 12.33 -15.13
C ALA A 117 -12.13 13.47 -14.18
N LEU A 118 -11.19 13.88 -13.35
CA LEU A 118 -11.25 15.18 -12.71
C LEU A 118 -11.06 16.24 -13.80
N ASP A 119 -11.98 17.21 -13.83
CA ASP A 119 -11.91 18.43 -14.64
C ASP A 119 -10.85 19.33 -13.98
N ILE A 120 -9.65 19.42 -14.58
CA ILE A 120 -8.50 20.17 -14.03
C ILE A 120 -8.28 21.41 -14.91
N GLY A 121 -8.90 22.52 -14.50
CA GLY A 121 -9.33 23.57 -15.40
C GLY A 121 -8.24 24.48 -16.00
N GLU A 122 -8.57 25.09 -17.15
CA GLU A 122 -7.80 26.17 -17.78
C GLU A 122 -7.79 27.46 -16.91
N ASP A 123 -6.75 27.63 -16.07
CA ASP A 123 -6.22 28.96 -15.68
C ASP A 123 -4.68 28.98 -15.86
N ASP A 124 -4.11 30.15 -16.12
CA ASP A 124 -2.77 30.31 -16.74
C ASP A 124 -1.58 29.92 -15.81
N ASP A 125 -0.79 28.91 -16.20
CA ASP A 125 0.59 28.54 -15.74
C ASP A 125 0.86 28.53 -14.21
N ASP A 126 0.78 27.36 -13.55
CA ASP A 126 1.57 27.04 -12.32
C ASP A 126 1.86 25.51 -12.21
N ASP A 127 3.05 25.15 -11.71
CA ASP A 127 3.56 23.76 -11.67
C ASP A 127 3.10 22.95 -10.43
N ILE A 128 2.91 21.62 -10.58
CA ILE A 128 2.73 20.67 -9.46
C ILE A 128 4.11 20.17 -9.02
N GLN A 129 4.71 20.77 -8.00
CA GLN A 129 6.12 20.48 -7.68
C GLN A 129 6.35 19.16 -6.94
N ASP A 130 5.35 18.54 -6.28
CA ASP A 130 5.54 17.21 -5.69
C ASP A 130 4.31 16.29 -5.73
N PHE A 131 4.60 14.98 -5.69
CA PHE A 131 3.65 13.88 -5.67
C PHE A 131 4.00 12.87 -4.56
N LEU A 132 3.10 12.70 -3.58
CA LEU A 132 3.26 11.73 -2.50
C LEU A 132 2.50 10.42 -2.76
N GLU A 133 3.24 9.35 -3.09
CA GLU A 133 2.79 7.97 -2.86
C GLU A 133 2.63 7.72 -1.35
N ALA A 134 1.41 7.78 -0.83
CA ALA A 134 1.14 7.35 0.53
C ALA A 134 1.22 5.81 0.64
N PRO A 135 2.01 5.25 1.59
CA PRO A 135 2.33 3.82 1.57
C PRO A 135 1.12 2.92 1.83
N GLN A 136 0.70 2.15 0.82
CA GLN A 136 -0.38 1.18 0.93
C GLN A 136 -0.03 0.05 1.92
N GLY A 137 -1.05 -0.45 2.61
CA GLY A 137 -0.95 -1.66 3.44
C GLY A 137 -1.94 -2.71 2.94
N THR A 138 -1.86 -3.95 3.44
CA THR A 138 -2.86 -4.98 3.13
C THR A 138 -4.05 -4.91 4.09
N ILE A 139 -5.27 -4.99 3.54
CA ILE A 139 -6.50 -5.23 4.31
C ILE A 139 -6.62 -6.75 4.54
N LEU A 140 -6.69 -7.15 5.82
CA LEU A 140 -6.80 -8.53 6.25
C LEU A 140 -8.26 -8.85 6.60
N ASN A 141 -8.76 -10.01 6.20
CA ASN A 141 -9.99 -10.57 6.77
C ASN A 141 -9.63 -11.28 8.08
N VAL A 142 -10.39 -10.99 9.14
CA VAL A 142 -10.15 -11.49 10.50
C VAL A 142 -11.40 -12.06 11.17
N SER A 143 -12.50 -12.29 10.43
CA SER A 143 -13.79 -12.77 10.96
C SER A 143 -13.72 -14.09 11.73
N ASP A 144 -12.70 -14.89 11.43
CA ASP A 144 -12.52 -16.26 11.91
C ASP A 144 -11.43 -16.35 13.01
N TYR A 145 -10.90 -15.21 13.47
CA TYR A 145 -9.81 -15.14 14.45
C TYR A 145 -10.35 -14.82 15.86
N GLU A 146 -9.97 -15.61 16.87
CA GLU A 146 -10.39 -15.38 18.27
C GLU A 146 -9.52 -14.32 18.98
N ASP A 147 -8.23 -14.25 18.62
CA ASP A 147 -7.21 -13.32 19.11
C ASP A 147 -6.30 -12.91 17.92
N ILE A 148 -5.67 -11.73 17.99
CA ILE A 148 -4.68 -11.31 16.98
C ILE A 148 -3.43 -10.76 17.66
N THR A 149 -2.26 -11.16 17.16
CA THR A 149 -0.97 -10.53 17.48
C THR A 149 -0.40 -9.85 16.24
N ILE A 150 -0.09 -8.55 16.35
CA ILE A 150 0.69 -7.80 15.36
C ILE A 150 2.10 -7.59 15.91
N SER A 151 3.13 -7.93 15.14
CA SER A 151 4.51 -7.52 15.42
C SER A 151 4.99 -6.48 14.43
N PHE A 152 5.50 -5.36 14.95
CA PHE A 152 6.18 -4.31 14.19
C PHE A 152 7.70 -4.48 14.42
N ALA A 153 8.40 -4.92 13.37
CA ALA A 153 9.85 -5.05 13.35
C ALA A 153 10.45 -3.88 12.55
N ALA A 154 11.08 -2.95 13.25
CA ALA A 154 11.50 -1.66 12.71
C ALA A 154 13.03 -1.57 12.60
N GLU A 155 13.54 -1.25 11.41
CA GLU A 155 14.97 -1.28 11.05
C GLU A 155 15.45 0.08 10.48
N GLU A 156 16.77 0.25 10.33
CA GLU A 156 17.44 1.40 9.71
C GLU A 156 17.09 2.80 10.27
N ALA A 157 17.19 2.97 11.60
CA ALA A 157 16.86 4.22 12.31
C ALA A 157 15.43 4.73 12.00
N PRO A 158 14.41 3.93 12.34
CA PRO A 158 13.05 4.09 11.85
C PRO A 158 12.33 5.30 12.47
N SER A 159 11.63 6.08 11.64
CA SER A 159 10.81 7.21 12.07
C SER A 159 9.46 7.14 11.34
N ALA A 160 8.41 6.76 12.07
CA ALA A 160 7.08 6.56 11.48
C ALA A 160 5.97 6.60 12.54
N SER A 161 4.76 6.93 12.10
CA SER A 161 3.53 6.77 12.88
C SER A 161 2.54 5.86 12.16
N PHE A 162 1.82 5.04 12.91
CA PHE A 162 0.82 4.08 12.39
C PHE A 162 -0.47 4.17 13.19
N LYS A 163 -1.61 3.90 12.54
CA LYS A 163 -2.86 3.51 13.19
C LYS A 163 -3.26 2.10 12.76
N VAL A 164 -3.95 1.39 13.63
CA VAL A 164 -4.62 0.14 13.28
C VAL A 164 -6.11 0.42 13.27
N LEU A 165 -6.76 0.00 12.19
CA LEU A 165 -8.17 0.24 11.92
C LEU A 165 -8.87 -1.12 11.82
N GLY A 166 -10.08 -1.20 12.36
CA GLY A 166 -10.94 -2.39 12.29
C GLY A 166 -12.30 -2.02 11.74
N ALA A 167 -13.00 -2.98 11.14
CA ALA A 167 -14.37 -2.80 10.66
C ALA A 167 -15.24 -4.02 10.94
N ILE A 168 -16.53 -3.80 11.08
CA ILE A 168 -17.55 -4.81 11.41
C ILE A 168 -18.48 -5.16 10.23
N SER A 169 -18.11 -4.75 9.01
CA SER A 169 -18.92 -4.88 7.80
C SER A 169 -18.71 -6.21 7.06
N ASP A 170 -19.80 -6.85 6.63
CA ASP A 170 -19.76 -8.07 5.80
C ASP A 170 -18.97 -7.88 4.48
N SER A 171 -18.93 -6.65 3.96
CA SER A 171 -18.11 -6.23 2.82
C SER A 171 -16.81 -5.57 3.29
N ARG A 172 -15.76 -5.67 2.44
CA ARG A 172 -14.52 -4.91 2.61
C ARG A 172 -14.84 -3.40 2.74
N PRO A 173 -14.37 -2.71 3.80
CA PRO A 173 -14.46 -1.26 3.91
C PRO A 173 -13.32 -0.60 3.12
N GLU A 174 -13.44 0.70 2.86
CA GLU A 174 -12.35 1.50 2.28
C GLU A 174 -11.73 2.37 3.39
N PHE A 175 -10.67 1.85 4.03
CA PHE A 175 -10.03 2.42 5.22
C PHE A 175 -9.28 3.76 5.00
N TYR A 176 -9.24 4.23 3.75
CA TYR A 176 -8.68 5.52 3.34
C TYR A 176 -9.77 6.60 3.29
N GLU A 177 -10.97 6.22 2.84
CA GLU A 177 -12.16 7.05 2.79
C GLU A 177 -12.66 7.42 4.19
N SER A 178 -13.35 8.55 4.32
CA SER A 178 -13.90 9.01 5.60
C SER A 178 -14.86 8.00 6.25
N GLN A 179 -14.90 7.97 7.58
CA GLN A 179 -15.85 7.18 8.35
C GLN A 179 -17.29 7.60 7.99
N ALA A 180 -18.13 6.63 7.64
CA ALA A 180 -19.51 6.91 7.24
C ALA A 180 -20.44 5.74 7.59
N ALA A 181 -21.76 5.98 7.57
CA ALA A 181 -22.75 4.92 7.74
C ALA A 181 -22.71 3.84 6.63
N GLY A 182 -22.03 4.10 5.51
CA GLY A 182 -21.71 3.11 4.47
C GLY A 182 -20.27 2.56 4.52
N ASN A 183 -19.39 3.15 5.33
CA ASN A 183 -17.98 2.81 5.45
C ASN A 183 -17.61 2.70 6.94
N MET A 184 -18.02 1.58 7.56
CA MET A 184 -18.01 1.37 9.01
C MET A 184 -16.65 0.84 9.51
N TRP A 185 -15.62 1.68 9.44
CA TRP A 185 -14.34 1.43 10.11
C TRP A 185 -14.14 2.34 11.32
N GLU A 186 -13.33 1.90 12.29
CA GLU A 186 -12.91 2.65 13.46
C GLU A 186 -11.43 2.39 13.79
N THR A 187 -10.76 3.33 14.45
CA THR A 187 -9.40 3.12 14.98
C THR A 187 -9.45 2.28 16.26
N ILE A 188 -8.70 1.18 16.31
CA ILE A 188 -8.82 0.19 17.40
C ILE A 188 -7.75 0.36 18.46
N LEU A 189 -8.11 0.04 19.71
CA LEU A 189 -7.19 -0.01 20.84
C LEU A 189 -6.24 -1.22 20.69
N LEU A 190 -4.96 -0.98 21.00
CA LEU A 190 -3.91 -2.00 21.01
C LEU A 190 -3.47 -2.26 22.46
N TYR A 191 -3.20 -3.52 22.81
CA TYR A 191 -2.52 -3.88 24.06
C TYR A 191 -1.04 -4.12 23.78
N ASP A 192 -0.15 -3.33 24.40
CA ASP A 192 1.31 -3.49 24.25
C ASP A 192 1.82 -4.61 25.15
N VAL A 193 2.41 -5.65 24.54
CA VAL A 193 2.85 -6.87 25.23
C VAL A 193 4.19 -6.67 25.95
N GLU A 194 4.99 -5.67 25.57
CA GLU A 194 6.27 -5.34 26.23
C GLU A 194 6.03 -4.49 27.48
N ASP A 195 5.24 -3.41 27.37
CA ASP A 195 4.99 -2.47 28.46
C ASP A 195 3.79 -2.85 29.34
N ALA A 196 3.01 -3.88 28.97
CA ALA A 196 1.74 -4.27 29.58
C ALA A 196 0.70 -3.12 29.65
N GLY A 197 0.77 -2.22 28.65
CA GLY A 197 -0.03 -1.00 28.55
C GLY A 197 -1.10 -1.08 27.44
N THR A 198 -1.83 0.01 27.23
CA THR A 198 -2.75 0.16 26.10
C THR A 198 -2.45 1.43 25.31
N VAL A 199 -2.58 1.33 23.99
CA VAL A 199 -2.49 2.45 23.06
C VAL A 199 -3.87 2.67 22.46
N ALA A 200 -4.42 3.88 22.61
CA ALA A 200 -5.71 4.23 22.03
C ALA A 200 -5.58 4.37 20.50
N GLY A 201 -6.57 3.88 19.75
CA GLY A 201 -6.57 3.93 18.27
C GLY A 201 -6.40 5.34 17.72
N ASP A 202 -7.04 6.33 18.36
CA ASP A 202 -6.92 7.74 17.99
C ASP A 202 -5.52 8.32 18.18
N THR A 203 -4.74 7.79 19.12
CA THR A 203 -3.34 8.17 19.34
C THR A 203 -2.43 7.46 18.33
N GLY A 204 -2.66 6.18 18.08
CA GLY A 204 -1.81 5.35 17.24
C GLY A 204 -0.42 5.08 17.85
N LEU A 205 0.42 4.42 17.07
CA LEU A 205 1.80 4.10 17.39
C LEU A 205 2.74 5.13 16.77
N THR A 206 3.86 5.44 17.43
CA THR A 206 4.93 6.29 16.89
C THR A 206 6.30 5.72 17.25
N TYR A 207 7.14 5.55 16.23
CA TYR A 207 8.52 5.10 16.31
C TYR A 207 9.45 6.27 16.01
N ASN A 208 10.56 6.37 16.75
CA ASN A 208 11.55 7.43 16.57
C ASN A 208 12.98 6.93 16.83
N GLY A 209 13.73 6.74 15.74
CA GLY A 209 15.18 6.53 15.69
C GLY A 209 15.72 5.19 16.23
N THR A 210 14.91 4.41 16.95
CA THR A 210 15.35 3.17 17.61
C THR A 210 14.89 1.94 16.84
N VAL A 211 15.86 1.15 16.35
CA VAL A 211 15.62 -0.18 15.78
C VAL A 211 15.05 -1.08 16.87
N ALA A 212 13.81 -1.55 16.71
CA ALA A 212 13.04 -2.19 17.77
C ALA A 212 12.00 -3.18 17.20
N TYR A 213 11.68 -4.20 17.99
CA TYR A 213 10.60 -5.14 17.73
C TYR A 213 9.56 -4.95 18.83
N ARG A 214 8.34 -4.49 18.50
CA ARG A 214 7.21 -4.48 19.44
C ARG A 214 6.11 -5.42 18.99
N MET A 215 5.35 -5.92 19.96
CA MET A 215 4.23 -6.82 19.73
C MET A 215 2.99 -6.27 20.43
N PHE A 216 1.89 -6.24 19.70
CA PHE A 216 0.60 -5.77 20.17
C PHE A 216 -0.44 -6.88 20.04
N GLN A 217 -1.30 -7.01 21.05
CA GLN A 217 -2.48 -7.85 20.98
C GLN A 217 -3.73 -7.01 20.70
N ILE A 218 -4.63 -7.59 19.93
CA ILE A 218 -5.96 -7.09 19.59
C ILE A 218 -6.95 -8.23 19.89
N TYR A 219 -8.07 -7.87 20.52
CA TYR A 219 -9.22 -8.75 20.71
C TYR A 219 -10.24 -8.42 19.61
N PRO A 220 -10.33 -9.22 18.52
CA PRO A 220 -11.09 -8.86 17.32
C PRO A 220 -12.58 -9.17 17.42
N ASP A 221 -13.19 -9.14 18.60
CA ASP A 221 -14.60 -9.51 18.78
C ASP A 221 -15.49 -8.67 17.85
N GLN A 222 -16.20 -9.35 16.93
CA GLN A 222 -17.02 -8.79 15.86
C GLN A 222 -16.29 -8.01 14.75
N LEU A 223 -14.95 -7.96 14.74
CA LEU A 223 -14.19 -7.45 13.59
C LEU A 223 -14.23 -8.45 12.43
N SER A 224 -14.55 -7.95 11.25
CA SER A 224 -14.51 -8.67 9.97
C SER A 224 -13.22 -8.37 9.20
N HIS A 225 -12.75 -7.12 9.27
CA HIS A 225 -11.59 -6.63 8.54
C HIS A 225 -10.66 -5.85 9.46
N LEU A 226 -9.36 -5.97 9.21
CA LEU A 226 -8.28 -5.31 9.94
C LEU A 226 -7.31 -4.67 8.95
N TYR A 227 -6.84 -3.46 9.24
CA TYR A 227 -5.92 -2.72 8.40
C TYR A 227 -4.89 -1.96 9.24
N VAL A 228 -3.62 -1.96 8.81
CA VAL A 228 -2.56 -1.17 9.45
C VAL A 228 -2.19 -0.02 8.52
N ARG A 229 -2.62 1.19 8.90
CA ARG A 229 -2.39 2.43 8.15
C ARG A 229 -1.11 3.10 8.63
N PRO A 230 0.00 3.11 7.86
CA PRO A 230 1.03 4.12 8.07
C PRO A 230 0.41 5.51 7.87
N LEU A 231 0.76 6.46 8.73
CA LEU A 231 0.35 7.87 8.63
C LEU A 231 1.50 8.73 8.11
N ASN A 232 2.70 8.48 8.62
CA ASN A 232 3.96 9.11 8.22
C ASN A 232 5.02 8.02 8.23
N LEU A 233 5.82 7.89 7.16
CA LEU A 233 6.95 6.96 7.08
C LEU A 233 8.19 7.74 6.62
N ALA A 234 8.80 8.46 7.56
CA ALA A 234 9.84 9.45 7.29
C ALA A 234 11.26 8.88 7.20
N SER A 235 11.54 7.74 7.84
CA SER A 235 12.82 7.02 7.68
C SER A 235 12.75 5.55 8.09
N GLY A 236 13.72 4.77 7.60
CA GLY A 236 13.93 3.36 7.94
C GLY A 236 12.97 2.40 7.23
N SER A 237 12.78 1.21 7.78
CA SER A 237 11.85 0.21 7.23
C SER A 237 11.13 -0.57 8.32
N PHE A 238 9.97 -1.12 7.98
CA PHE A 238 9.09 -1.85 8.89
C PHE A 238 8.58 -3.14 8.26
N THR A 239 8.98 -4.29 8.81
CA THR A 239 8.24 -5.54 8.60
C THR A 239 7.11 -5.61 9.60
N ILE A 240 5.87 -5.64 9.12
CA ILE A 240 4.67 -5.83 9.94
C ILE A 240 4.15 -7.23 9.68
N THR A 241 4.04 -8.05 10.73
CA THR A 241 3.49 -9.41 10.63
C THR A 241 2.27 -9.52 11.51
N VAL A 242 1.18 -10.03 10.94
CA VAL A 242 -0.08 -10.29 11.67
C VAL A 242 -0.26 -11.80 11.79
N LYS A 243 -0.62 -12.26 12.99
CA LYS A 243 -0.85 -13.67 13.29
C LYS A 243 -2.16 -13.85 14.07
N PRO A 244 -3.02 -14.81 13.71
CA PRO A 244 -4.08 -15.25 14.60
C PRO A 244 -3.49 -15.90 15.85
N GLY A 245 -4.16 -15.69 16.99
CA GLY A 245 -4.03 -16.54 18.17
C GLY A 245 -4.67 -17.91 17.94
N ASN A 246 -4.33 -18.88 18.81
CA ASN A 246 -4.92 -20.24 18.86
C ASN A 246 -5.21 -20.61 20.32
#